data_AF-K1Y7I5-F1
#
_entry.id   AF-K1Y7I5-F1
#
_cell.length_a   1.000
_cell.length_b   1.000
_cell.length_c   1.000
_cell.angle_alpha   90.00
_cell.angle_beta   90.00
_cell.angle_gamma   90.00
#
_symmetry.space_group_name_H-M   'P 1'
#
loop_
_entity.id
_entity.type
_entity.pdbx_description
1 polymer ?
#
loop_
_entity_poly.entity_id
_entity_poly.type
_entity_poly.pdbx_seq_one_letter_code
_entity_poly.pdbx_strand_id
1 'polypeptide(L)'
;MEDVLIIGNHKFKSRLILGTGKFSSAEILRKTIEASETEMVTVALRRVDLNNPSDNLLGALDLSKIIFLPNTSGAQNASEAVRIARMAKATNFTDWVKLEITPAHKYLLPDGEETLKAASILVKEGFKVMPYINADPVLAKKLEEIGCVSVMPLGSCIGSNQGLKT
;
A
#
# COMPACT_ATOMS: atom_id res chain seq x y z
N MET A 1 -23.86 -16.27 -4.99
CA MET A 1 -22.99 -15.20 -5.52
C MET A 1 -21.61 -15.48 -4.95
N GLU A 2 -20.55 -15.44 -5.76
CA GLU A 2 -19.19 -15.63 -5.27
C GLU A 2 -18.80 -14.41 -4.41
N ASP A 3 -18.33 -14.63 -3.16
CA ASP A 3 -18.01 -13.56 -2.21
C ASP A 3 -16.64 -12.95 -2.51
N VAL A 4 -16.58 -12.14 -3.57
CA VAL A 4 -15.35 -11.49 -4.03
C VAL A 4 -15.21 -10.07 -3.47
N LEU A 5 -13.98 -9.66 -3.19
CA LEU A 5 -13.61 -8.28 -2.94
C LEU A 5 -13.29 -7.59 -4.27
N ILE A 6 -13.82 -6.39 -4.48
CA ILE A 6 -13.52 -5.58 -5.67
C ILE A 6 -12.84 -4.29 -5.23
N ILE A 7 -11.64 -4.02 -5.74
CA ILE A 7 -10.91 -2.77 -5.52
C ILE A 7 -10.61 -2.16 -6.89
N GLY A 8 -11.13 -0.96 -7.14
CA GLY A 8 -11.16 -0.39 -8.49
C GLY A 8 -11.85 -1.36 -9.46
N ASN A 9 -11.12 -1.81 -10.48
CA ASN A 9 -11.62 -2.76 -11.48
C ASN A 9 -11.09 -4.20 -11.31
N HIS A 10 -10.48 -4.52 -10.16
CA HIS A 10 -9.84 -5.82 -9.92
C HIS A 10 -10.64 -6.62 -8.89
N LYS A 11 -10.80 -7.92 -9.15
CA LYS A 11 -11.47 -8.88 -8.27
C LYS A 11 -10.43 -9.66 -7.49
N PHE A 12 -10.68 -9.84 -6.21
CA PHE A 12 -9.86 -10.63 -5.29
C PHE A 12 -10.78 -11.65 -4.61
N LYS A 13 -10.32 -12.89 -4.54
CA LYS A 13 -10.93 -13.94 -3.72
C LYS A 13 -10.50 -13.77 -2.26
N SER A 14 -9.23 -13.43 -2.03
CA SER A 14 -8.71 -13.16 -0.70
C SER A 14 -8.97 -11.72 -0.27
N ARG A 15 -9.39 -11.55 0.99
CA ARG A 15 -9.56 -10.24 1.65
C ARG A 15 -8.36 -9.86 2.51
N LEU A 16 -7.34 -10.72 2.56
CA LEU A 16 -6.12 -10.50 3.32
C LEU A 16 -5.06 -9.87 2.41
N ILE A 17 -4.61 -8.67 2.74
CA ILE A 17 -3.49 -7.99 2.08
C ILE A 17 -2.28 -8.09 3.00
N LEU A 18 -1.13 -8.53 2.47
CA LEU A 18 0.09 -8.71 3.27
C LEU A 18 1.12 -7.60 3.07
N GLY A 19 1.81 -7.24 4.14
CA GLY A 19 3.07 -6.49 4.05
C GLY A 19 4.25 -7.43 3.88
N THR A 20 5.28 -7.00 3.19
CA THR A 20 6.53 -7.77 3.01
C THR A 20 7.64 -7.38 4.00
N GLY A 21 7.38 -6.39 4.87
CA GLY A 21 8.34 -5.96 5.89
C GLY A 21 8.50 -6.99 7.02
N LYS A 22 9.68 -6.98 7.66
CA LYS A 22 10.03 -7.74 8.88
C LYS A 22 10.18 -9.27 8.72
N PHE A 23 10.01 -9.83 7.54
CA PHE A 23 10.36 -11.24 7.29
C PHE A 23 11.88 -11.45 7.42
N SER A 24 12.28 -12.56 8.08
CA SER A 24 13.69 -12.90 8.30
C SER A 24 14.37 -13.50 7.07
N SER A 25 13.61 -14.02 6.10
CA SER A 25 14.11 -14.46 4.81
C SER A 25 13.03 -14.40 3.72
N ALA A 26 13.46 -14.41 2.45
CA ALA A 26 12.57 -14.49 1.30
C ALA A 26 11.82 -15.84 1.22
N GLU A 27 12.45 -16.93 1.69
CA GLU A 27 11.81 -18.25 1.74
C GLU A 27 10.59 -18.24 2.69
N ILE A 28 10.73 -17.61 3.86
CA ILE A 28 9.63 -17.50 4.82
C ILE A 28 8.53 -16.61 4.24
N LEU A 29 8.88 -15.47 3.62
CA LEU A 29 7.92 -14.62 2.93
C LEU A 29 7.12 -15.40 1.88
N ARG A 30 7.80 -16.19 1.04
CA ARG A 30 7.15 -17.02 0.02
C ARG A 30 6.16 -18.00 0.63
N LYS A 31 6.59 -18.78 1.63
CA LYS A 31 5.73 -19.75 2.32
C LYS A 31 4.53 -19.07 2.98
N THR A 32 4.70 -17.88 3.54
CA THR A 32 3.60 -17.11 4.14
C THR A 32 2.60 -16.66 3.09
N ILE A 33 3.05 -16.17 1.94
CA ILE A 33 2.18 -15.74 0.84
C ILE A 33 1.41 -16.92 0.24
N GLU A 34 2.08 -18.06 0.02
CA GLU A 34 1.45 -19.30 -0.44
C GLU A 34 0.37 -19.76 0.55
N ALA A 35 0.67 -19.78 1.85
CA ALA A 35 -0.26 -20.23 2.88
C ALA A 35 -1.41 -19.25 3.14
N SER A 36 -1.20 -17.95 2.96
CA SER A 36 -2.22 -16.93 3.20
C SER A 36 -3.16 -16.74 2.01
N GLU A 37 -2.81 -17.29 0.84
CA GLU A 37 -3.51 -17.11 -0.43
C GLU A 37 -3.74 -15.63 -0.76
N THR A 38 -2.79 -14.75 -0.37
CA THR A 38 -2.93 -13.32 -0.66
C THR A 38 -2.75 -13.07 -2.15
N GLU A 39 -3.59 -12.21 -2.70
CA GLU A 39 -3.51 -11.75 -4.09
C GLU A 39 -2.94 -10.33 -4.18
N MET A 40 -2.56 -9.71 -3.05
CA MET A 40 -1.93 -8.39 -3.02
C MET A 40 -0.89 -8.28 -1.91
N VAL A 41 0.28 -7.74 -2.26
CA VAL A 41 1.38 -7.54 -1.32
C VAL A 41 1.91 -6.11 -1.38
N THR A 42 2.18 -5.54 -0.19
CA THR A 42 2.75 -4.20 -0.08
C THR A 42 4.26 -4.24 0.03
N VAL A 43 4.93 -3.35 -0.70
CA VAL A 43 6.40 -3.28 -0.75
C VAL A 43 6.86 -1.84 -0.61
N ALA A 44 7.86 -1.60 0.24
CA ALA A 44 8.47 -0.28 0.35
C ALA A 44 9.39 -0.03 -0.84
N LEU A 45 9.13 1.03 -1.61
CA LEU A 45 9.85 1.33 -2.85
C LEU A 45 11.35 1.56 -2.65
N ARG A 46 11.80 1.92 -1.44
CA ARG A 46 13.22 2.08 -1.11
C ARG A 46 13.99 0.75 -1.06
N ARG A 47 13.29 -0.40 -1.01
CA ARG A 47 13.87 -1.73 -0.84
C ARG A 47 13.76 -2.61 -2.08
N VAL A 48 13.42 -2.01 -3.22
CA VAL A 48 13.28 -2.75 -4.47
C VAL A 48 14.39 -2.30 -5.40
N ASP A 49 15.49 -3.06 -5.45
CA ASP A 49 16.42 -2.93 -6.54
C ASP A 49 15.98 -3.83 -7.71
N LEU A 50 15.20 -3.25 -8.64
CA LEU A 50 14.73 -3.95 -9.83
C LEU A 50 15.87 -4.42 -10.76
N ASN A 51 17.08 -3.88 -10.58
CA ASN A 51 18.25 -4.20 -11.40
C ASN A 51 19.18 -5.22 -10.73
N ASN A 52 18.87 -5.64 -9.51
CA ASN A 52 19.65 -6.63 -8.78
C ASN A 52 18.89 -7.97 -8.73
N PRO A 53 19.27 -8.96 -9.57
CA PRO A 53 18.64 -10.28 -9.59
C PRO A 53 18.76 -11.06 -8.26
N SER A 54 19.67 -10.62 -7.38
CA SER A 54 19.88 -11.22 -6.05
C SER A 54 19.04 -10.58 -4.94
N ASP A 55 18.25 -9.54 -5.24
CA ASP A 55 17.29 -8.97 -4.29
C ASP A 55 16.05 -9.89 -4.21
N ASN A 56 16.17 -10.90 -3.35
CA ASN A 56 15.34 -12.11 -3.24
C ASN A 56 13.83 -11.88 -2.99
N LEU A 57 13.37 -10.65 -2.75
CA LEU A 57 11.98 -10.40 -2.39
C LEU A 57 11.01 -10.54 -3.58
N LEU A 58 11.41 -10.08 -4.77
CA LEU A 58 10.59 -10.17 -5.98
C LEU A 58 10.67 -11.56 -6.62
N GLY A 59 11.84 -12.21 -6.58
CA GLY A 59 12.01 -13.58 -7.09
C GLY A 59 11.19 -14.63 -6.32
N ALA A 60 10.76 -14.30 -5.09
CA ALA A 60 9.87 -15.14 -4.30
C ALA A 60 8.40 -15.09 -4.75
N LEU A 61 8.02 -14.19 -5.67
CA LEU A 61 6.62 -13.88 -5.94
C LEU A 61 6.22 -14.27 -7.36
N ASP A 62 5.11 -15.00 -7.47
CA ASP A 62 4.46 -15.26 -8.76
C ASP A 62 3.69 -14.00 -9.19
N LEU A 63 4.35 -13.16 -10.00
CA LEU A 63 3.79 -11.88 -10.46
C LEU A 63 2.54 -12.04 -11.33
N SER A 64 2.22 -13.27 -11.78
CA SER A 64 0.98 -13.55 -12.51
C SER A 64 -0.25 -13.66 -11.60
N LYS A 65 -0.04 -13.86 -10.29
CA LYS A 65 -1.11 -14.07 -9.29
C LYS A 65 -1.23 -12.95 -8.28
N ILE A 66 -0.18 -12.13 -8.12
CA ILE A 66 -0.07 -11.16 -7.03
C ILE A 66 0.02 -9.74 -7.59
N ILE A 67 -0.83 -8.87 -7.09
CA ILE A 67 -0.73 -7.43 -7.33
C ILE A 67 0.30 -6.81 -6.38
N PHE A 68 1.25 -6.09 -6.96
CA PHE A 68 2.18 -5.27 -6.20
C PHE A 68 1.57 -3.92 -5.84
N LEU A 69 1.52 -3.66 -4.54
CA LEU A 69 1.07 -2.40 -3.98
C LEU A 69 2.27 -1.64 -3.38
N PRO A 70 3.04 -0.89 -4.18
CA PRO A 70 4.14 -0.11 -3.67
C PRO A 70 3.62 0.97 -2.74
N ASN A 71 4.34 1.22 -1.65
CA ASN A 71 3.98 2.25 -0.68
C ASN A 71 4.97 3.42 -0.67
N THR A 72 4.46 4.59 -0.27
CA THR A 72 5.25 5.80 -0.10
C THR A 72 5.85 5.93 1.31
N SER A 73 6.05 4.81 2.02
CA SER A 73 6.57 4.82 3.40
C SER A 73 7.83 5.66 3.52
N GLY A 74 7.86 6.50 4.57
CA GLY A 74 8.92 7.45 4.83
C GLY A 74 8.78 8.78 4.11
N ALA A 75 7.71 9.03 3.36
CA ALA A 75 7.31 10.37 2.94
C ALA A 75 6.76 11.17 4.14
N GLN A 76 7.18 12.42 4.27
CA GLN A 76 6.74 13.30 5.35
C GLN A 76 5.68 14.32 4.92
N ASN A 77 5.53 14.52 3.61
CA ASN A 77 4.60 15.46 3.01
C ASN A 77 4.12 14.96 1.64
N ALA A 78 3.12 15.65 1.08
CA ALA A 78 2.49 15.29 -0.18
C ALA A 78 3.47 15.28 -1.36
N SER A 79 4.38 16.25 -1.41
CA SER A 79 5.38 16.37 -2.49
C SER A 79 6.30 15.14 -2.54
N GLU A 80 6.80 14.72 -1.39
CA GLU A 80 7.64 13.52 -1.28
C GLU A 80 6.88 12.25 -1.66
N ALA A 81 5.64 12.10 -1.21
CA ALA A 81 4.84 10.92 -1.51
C ALA A 81 4.54 10.82 -3.01
N VAL A 82 4.15 11.93 -3.64
CA VAL A 82 3.92 12.01 -5.09
C VAL A 82 5.20 11.67 -5.85
N ARG A 83 6.35 12.22 -5.43
CA ARG A 83 7.64 11.92 -6.06
C ARG A 83 7.97 10.42 -5.99
N ILE A 84 7.80 9.80 -4.82
CA ILE A 84 8.05 8.37 -4.62
C ILE A 84 7.09 7.52 -5.49
N ALA A 85 5.80 7.86 -5.53
CA ALA A 85 4.82 7.16 -6.35
C ALA A 85 5.14 7.25 -7.86
N ARG A 86 5.54 8.43 -8.35
CA ARG A 86 5.96 8.61 -9.75
C ARG A 86 7.22 7.81 -10.10
N MET A 87 8.18 7.70 -9.17
CA MET A 87 9.34 6.83 -9.37
C MET A 87 8.93 5.37 -9.55
N ALA A 88 7.96 4.88 -8.76
CA ALA A 88 7.42 3.53 -8.93
C ALA A 88 6.77 3.35 -10.30
N LYS A 89 5.92 4.30 -10.71
CA LYS A 89 5.21 4.23 -11.99
C LYS A 89 6.16 4.28 -13.20
N ALA A 90 7.27 5.02 -13.11
CA ALA A 90 8.28 5.10 -14.17
C ALA A 90 8.97 3.76 -14.46
N THR A 91 8.93 2.81 -13.52
CA THR A 91 9.40 1.43 -13.76
C THR A 91 8.41 0.59 -14.56
N ASN A 92 7.27 1.17 -14.96
CA ASN A 92 6.15 0.52 -15.65
C ASN A 92 5.57 -0.71 -14.93
N PHE A 93 5.88 -0.85 -13.65
CA PHE A 93 5.59 -2.06 -12.88
C PHE A 93 4.14 -2.13 -12.40
N THR A 94 3.56 -0.98 -12.03
CA THR A 94 2.20 -0.92 -11.47
C THR A 94 1.68 0.53 -11.44
N ASP A 95 0.37 0.69 -11.59
CA ASP A 95 -0.36 1.94 -11.39
C ASP A 95 -0.99 2.04 -10.00
N TRP A 96 -0.81 1.02 -9.16
CA TRP A 96 -1.28 0.99 -7.78
C TRP A 96 -0.32 1.70 -6.84
N VAL A 97 -0.86 2.35 -5.81
CA VAL A 97 -0.05 2.96 -4.76
C VAL A 97 -0.75 2.92 -3.40
N LYS A 98 -0.06 2.38 -2.40
CA LYS A 98 -0.41 2.59 -0.99
C LYS A 98 0.16 3.93 -0.54
N LEU A 99 -0.69 4.94 -0.49
CA LEU A 99 -0.31 6.28 -0.09
C LEU A 99 -0.17 6.34 1.44
N GLU A 100 1.05 6.59 1.89
CA GLU A 100 1.44 6.66 3.29
C GLU A 100 2.28 7.92 3.50
N ILE A 101 1.80 8.85 4.34
CA ILE A 101 2.47 10.09 4.69
C ILE A 101 2.51 10.20 6.21
N THR A 102 3.70 10.10 6.79
CA THR A 102 3.90 10.08 8.24
C THR A 102 4.95 11.11 8.64
N PRO A 103 4.55 12.33 9.05
CA PRO A 103 5.51 13.39 9.40
C PRO A 103 6.42 13.01 10.57
N ALA A 104 5.86 12.30 11.55
CA ALA A 104 6.57 11.85 12.75
C ALA A 104 6.87 10.34 12.72
N HIS A 105 8.15 9.99 12.55
CA HIS A 105 8.63 8.61 12.50
C HIS A 105 8.35 7.80 13.77
N LYS A 106 8.20 8.45 14.93
CA LYS A 106 8.00 7.77 16.21
C LYS A 106 6.66 7.03 16.30
N TYR A 107 5.60 7.65 15.79
CA TYR A 107 4.23 7.13 15.96
C TYR A 107 3.64 6.56 14.67
N LEU A 108 4.20 6.96 13.51
CA LEU A 108 3.73 6.52 12.18
C LEU A 108 2.24 6.79 11.97
N LEU A 109 1.74 7.88 12.57
CA LEU A 109 0.38 8.36 12.35
C LEU A 109 0.33 9.14 11.03
N PRO A 110 -0.73 8.97 10.23
CA PRO A 110 -0.86 9.64 8.96
C PRO A 110 -1.28 11.10 9.14
N ASP A 111 -0.77 11.96 8.25
CA ASP A 111 -1.27 13.32 8.09
C ASP A 111 -2.43 13.33 7.09
N GLY A 112 -3.64 13.65 7.57
CA GLY A 112 -4.84 13.63 6.75
C GLY A 112 -4.88 14.71 5.67
N GLU A 113 -4.32 15.89 5.94
CA GLU A 113 -4.32 17.01 5.01
C GLU A 113 -3.33 16.75 3.86
N GLU A 114 -2.11 16.35 4.21
CA GLU A 114 -1.10 15.98 3.22
C GLU A 114 -1.52 14.75 2.41
N THR A 115 -2.19 13.78 3.03
CA THR A 115 -2.75 12.61 2.34
C THR A 115 -3.79 13.01 1.30
N LEU A 116 -4.73 13.89 1.65
CA LEU A 116 -5.75 14.36 0.71
C LEU A 116 -5.13 15.12 -0.47
N LYS A 117 -4.14 15.99 -0.20
CA LYS A 117 -3.40 16.72 -1.25
C LYS A 117 -2.72 15.76 -2.22
N ALA A 118 -1.94 14.81 -1.72
CA ALA A 118 -1.23 13.83 -2.55
C ALA A 118 -2.19 12.93 -3.33
N ALA A 119 -3.25 12.44 -2.68
CA ALA A 119 -4.26 11.61 -3.31
C ALA A 119 -4.93 12.32 -4.49
N SER A 120 -5.29 13.60 -4.33
CA SER A 120 -5.90 14.39 -5.42
C SER A 120 -4.99 14.49 -6.65
N ILE A 121 -3.69 14.63 -6.45
CA ILE A 121 -2.69 14.66 -7.53
C ILE A 121 -2.58 13.29 -8.20
N LEU A 122 -2.37 12.23 -7.40
CA LEU A 122 -2.12 10.89 -7.90
C LEU A 122 -3.33 10.29 -8.63
N VAL A 123 -4.55 10.53 -8.14
CA VAL A 123 -5.76 10.07 -8.85
C VAL A 123 -5.89 10.75 -10.21
N LYS A 124 -5.62 12.06 -10.31
CA LYS A 124 -5.62 12.78 -11.61
C LYS A 124 -4.56 12.26 -12.57
N GLU A 125 -3.45 11.73 -12.04
CA GLU A 125 -2.39 11.08 -12.81
C GLU A 125 -2.70 9.61 -13.15
N GLY A 126 -3.90 9.13 -12.82
CA GLY A 126 -4.37 7.78 -13.13
C GLY A 126 -3.77 6.70 -12.23
N PHE A 127 -3.35 7.03 -11.01
CA PHE A 127 -2.99 6.01 -10.02
C PHE A 127 -4.24 5.41 -9.37
N LYS A 128 -4.17 4.12 -9.05
CA LYS A 128 -5.11 3.44 -8.14
C LYS A 128 -4.64 3.67 -6.72
N VAL A 129 -5.10 4.77 -6.13
CA VAL A 129 -4.64 5.23 -4.81
C VAL A 129 -5.39 4.52 -3.69
N MET A 130 -4.62 3.91 -2.78
CA MET A 130 -5.09 3.30 -1.54
C MET A 130 -4.46 4.08 -0.35
N PRO A 131 -5.18 5.04 0.26
CA PRO A 131 -4.62 5.90 1.31
C PRO A 131 -4.71 5.28 2.71
N TYR A 132 -3.59 5.29 3.44
CA TYR A 132 -3.50 5.01 4.87
C TYR A 132 -3.89 6.25 5.68
N ILE A 133 -4.94 6.16 6.49
CA ILE A 133 -5.53 7.29 7.21
C ILE A 133 -5.83 6.97 8.68
N ASN A 134 -6.07 8.01 9.47
CA ASN A 134 -6.71 7.87 10.77
C ASN A 134 -8.15 7.37 10.59
N ALA A 135 -8.79 6.90 11.67
CA ALA A 135 -10.20 6.53 11.67
C ALA A 135 -11.11 7.78 11.61
N ASP A 136 -10.97 8.58 10.55
CA ASP A 136 -11.71 9.81 10.28
C ASP A 136 -12.69 9.57 9.11
N PRO A 137 -14.01 9.48 9.38
CA PRO A 137 -15.00 9.22 8.35
C PRO A 137 -15.18 10.40 7.37
N VAL A 138 -14.89 11.64 7.81
CA VAL A 138 -14.98 12.82 6.94
C VAL A 138 -13.84 12.81 5.93
N LEU A 139 -12.63 12.51 6.38
CA LEU A 139 -11.49 12.34 5.48
C LEU A 139 -11.71 11.15 4.53
N ALA A 140 -12.20 10.03 5.04
CA ALA A 140 -12.51 8.86 4.21
C ALA A 140 -13.50 9.21 3.09
N LYS A 141 -14.56 9.95 3.40
CA LYS A 141 -15.54 10.39 2.39
C LYS A 141 -14.92 11.30 1.34
N LYS A 142 -14.08 12.27 1.74
CA LYS A 142 -13.36 13.14 0.80
C LYS A 142 -12.43 12.36 -0.13
N LEU A 143 -11.74 11.34 0.39
CA LEU A 143 -10.83 10.49 -0.38
C LEU A 143 -11.58 9.61 -1.39
N GLU A 144 -12.75 9.09 -1.02
CA GLU A 144 -13.66 8.41 -1.94
C GLU A 144 -14.12 9.35 -3.06
N GLU A 145 -14.59 10.56 -2.72
CA GLU A 145 -15.13 11.54 -3.69
C GLU A 145 -14.11 11.97 -4.75
N ILE A 146 -12.83 12.07 -4.38
CA ILE A 146 -11.77 12.40 -5.34
C ILE A 146 -11.33 11.22 -6.21
N GLY A 147 -11.82 10.00 -5.93
CA GLY A 147 -11.58 8.81 -6.75
C GLY A 147 -10.49 7.85 -6.24
N CYS A 148 -10.16 7.85 -4.95
CA CYS A 148 -9.34 6.76 -4.39
C CYS A 148 -10.07 5.43 -4.55
N VAL A 149 -9.35 4.36 -4.89
CA VAL A 149 -9.96 3.02 -5.13
C VAL A 149 -10.31 2.30 -3.83
N SER A 150 -9.82 2.81 -2.70
CA SER A 150 -10.14 2.36 -1.36
C SER A 150 -9.93 3.48 -0.34
N VAL A 151 -10.25 3.21 0.93
CA VAL A 151 -9.77 3.95 2.10
C VAL A 151 -9.30 2.95 3.15
N MET A 152 -8.18 3.23 3.82
CA MET A 152 -7.57 2.29 4.78
C MET A 152 -7.36 2.95 6.14
N PRO A 153 -8.43 3.07 6.96
CA PRO A 153 -8.29 3.56 8.33
C PRO A 153 -7.48 2.59 9.18
N LEU A 154 -6.54 3.13 9.96
CA LEU A 154 -5.74 2.36 10.92
C LEU A 154 -6.62 1.82 12.05
N GLY A 155 -6.26 0.64 12.56
CA GLY A 155 -6.86 0.12 13.80
C GLY A 155 -6.14 0.64 15.06
N SER A 156 -4.81 0.59 15.03
CA SER A 156 -3.91 1.17 16.04
C SER A 156 -2.60 1.61 15.37
N CYS A 157 -1.70 2.25 16.12
CA CYS A 157 -0.39 2.65 15.59
C CYS A 157 0.36 1.46 14.98
N ILE A 158 1.04 1.69 13.86
CA ILE A 158 1.75 0.64 13.12
C ILE A 158 2.73 -0.11 14.03
N GLY A 159 2.60 -1.43 14.06
CA GLY A 159 3.48 -2.31 14.83
C GLY A 159 3.20 -2.37 16.34
N SER A 160 2.16 -1.72 16.85
CA SER A 160 1.81 -1.81 18.28
C SER A 160 1.10 -3.11 18.67
N ASN A 161 0.53 -3.84 17.70
CA ASN A 161 -0.25 -5.07 17.89
C ASN A 161 -1.46 -4.91 18.84
N GLN A 162 -1.98 -3.69 19.01
CA GLN A 162 -3.10 -3.42 19.92
C GLN A 162 -4.47 -3.77 19.32
N GLY A 163 -4.54 -4.04 18.02
CA GLY A 163 -5.78 -4.39 17.34
C GLY A 163 -6.74 -3.20 17.22
N LEU A 164 -8.01 -3.50 17.01
CA LEU A 164 -9.09 -2.53 16.98
C LEU A 164 -9.62 -2.31 18.40
N LYS A 165 -9.91 -1.06 18.74
CA LYS A 165 -10.68 -0.71 19.94
C LYS A 165 -12.06 -0.25 19.50
N THR A 166 -13.08 -1.05 19.82
CA THR A 166 -14.49 -0.79 19.53
C THR A 166 -15.21 -0.19 20.72
#